data_AF-H9ULF8-F1
#
_entry.id   AF-H9ULF8-F1
#
_cell.length_a   1.000
_cell.length_b   1.000
_cell.length_c   1.000
_cell.angle_alpha   90.00
_cell.angle_beta   90.00
_cell.angle_gamma   90.00
#
_symmetry.space_group_name_H-M   'P 1'
#
loop_
_entity.id
_entity.type
_entity.pdbx_description
1 polymer ?
#
loop_
_entity_poly.entity_id
_entity_poly.type
_entity_poly.pdbx_seq_one_letter_code
_entity_poly.pdbx_strand_id
1 'polypeptide(L)'
;MKNLLILSIAMMLVLALVGCAGEASAEAEYQSVIEAMTESFTALSDEIDAAESADAVAGVLNSYATEVPAINSRFVGLQEKYPDTDLEAFQESESFVNAISELENANMRVIQTIVGLEQRFGDDESVQEAAWGYIQSLSMTEEDLPGDS
;
A
#
# COMPACT_ATOMS: atom_id res chain seq x y z
N MET A 1 3.96 17.44 9.40
CA MET A 1 5.08 16.83 8.64
C MET A 1 6.03 15.99 9.50
N LYS A 2 5.57 15.29 10.54
CA LYS A 2 6.38 14.29 11.28
C LYS A 2 5.78 12.88 11.25
N ASN A 3 4.56 12.74 10.74
CA ASN A 3 3.83 11.48 10.74
C ASN A 3 3.77 10.81 9.36
N LEU A 4 4.16 11.50 8.28
CA LEU A 4 4.29 10.90 6.94
C LEU A 4 5.51 9.98 6.82
N LEU A 5 6.52 10.15 7.68
CA LEU A 5 7.65 9.23 7.82
C LEU A 5 7.28 7.95 8.60
N ILE A 6 6.15 7.93 9.32
CA ILE A 6 5.74 6.76 10.10
C ILE A 6 5.15 5.68 9.16
N LEU A 7 4.58 6.09 8.03
CA LEU A 7 4.06 5.15 7.02
C LEU A 7 5.18 4.37 6.31
N SER A 8 6.38 4.95 6.16
CA SER A 8 7.54 4.26 5.60
C SER A 8 8.30 3.39 6.62
N ILE A 9 8.04 3.56 7.92
CA ILE A 9 8.78 2.88 9.00
C ILE A 9 8.04 1.64 9.53
N ALA A 10 6.72 1.55 9.35
CA ALA A 10 5.95 0.38 9.78
C ALA A 10 6.25 -0.90 8.97
N MET A 11 6.84 -0.78 7.78
CA MET A 11 7.12 -1.93 6.90
C MET A 11 8.51 -2.57 7.15
N MET A 12 9.33 -2.05 8.08
CA MET A 12 10.76 -2.38 8.18
C MET A 12 11.19 -3.07 9.49
N LEU A 13 10.30 -3.62 10.31
CA LEU A 13 10.68 -4.25 11.58
C LEU A 13 9.83 -5.50 11.89
N VAL A 14 10.41 -6.69 11.76
CA VAL A 14 10.88 -7.54 12.88
C VAL A 14 11.43 -8.87 12.36
N LEU A 15 12.63 -9.18 12.84
CA LEU A 15 13.47 -10.36 12.63
C LEU A 15 12.97 -11.63 13.36
N ALA A 16 13.22 -12.80 12.74
CA ALA A 16 14.06 -13.90 13.25
C ALA A 16 13.45 -15.34 13.23
N LEU A 17 14.24 -16.24 12.61
CA LEU A 17 14.48 -17.68 12.88
C LEU A 17 13.69 -18.78 12.13
N VAL A 18 14.40 -19.34 11.14
CA VAL A 18 14.56 -20.77 10.76
C VAL A 18 13.28 -21.53 10.37
N GLY A 19 13.00 -21.61 9.07
CA GLY A 19 11.96 -22.46 8.50
C GLY A 19 12.11 -22.80 7.01
N CYS A 20 13.26 -23.34 6.59
CA CYS A 20 13.69 -23.51 5.19
C CYS A 20 12.83 -24.41 4.26
N ALA A 21 11.65 -24.88 4.68
CA ALA A 21 10.73 -25.64 3.83
C ALA A 21 9.38 -24.93 3.55
N GLY A 22 9.03 -23.91 4.33
CA GLY A 22 7.85 -23.06 4.10
C GLY A 22 8.16 -21.74 3.40
N GLU A 23 9.43 -21.32 3.46
CA GLU A 23 9.92 -20.02 2.98
C GLU A 23 9.63 -19.77 1.50
N ALA A 24 9.85 -20.73 0.59
CA ALA A 24 9.58 -20.51 -0.83
C ALA A 24 8.08 -20.30 -1.15
N SER A 25 7.18 -20.95 -0.40
CA SER A 25 5.73 -20.75 -0.56
C SER A 25 5.26 -19.42 0.04
N ALA A 26 5.83 -19.05 1.19
CA ALA A 26 5.58 -17.76 1.81
C ALA A 26 6.09 -16.62 0.91
N GLU A 27 7.31 -16.73 0.38
CA GLU A 27 7.91 -15.74 -0.52
C GLU A 27 7.02 -15.45 -1.71
N ALA A 28 6.52 -16.48 -2.40
CA ALA A 28 5.64 -16.32 -3.56
C ALA A 28 4.30 -15.64 -3.19
N GLU A 29 3.73 -15.96 -2.03
CA GLU A 29 2.47 -15.34 -1.58
C GLU A 29 2.68 -13.89 -1.15
N TYR A 30 3.78 -13.59 -0.44
CA TYR A 30 4.18 -12.21 -0.11
C TYR A 30 4.46 -11.39 -1.37
N GLN A 31 5.22 -11.96 -2.32
CA GLN A 31 5.50 -11.33 -3.60
C GLN A 31 4.20 -11.01 -4.35
N SER A 32 3.23 -11.93 -4.38
CA SER A 32 1.93 -11.69 -5.03
C SER A 32 1.13 -10.54 -4.38
N VAL A 33 1.23 -10.37 -3.05
CA VAL A 33 0.59 -9.23 -2.37
C VAL A 33 1.31 -7.92 -2.69
N ILE A 34 2.65 -7.94 -2.75
CA ILE A 34 3.46 -6.77 -3.16
C ILE A 34 3.12 -6.35 -4.59
N GLU A 35 3.06 -7.29 -5.53
CA GLU A 35 2.69 -7.04 -6.92
C GLU A 35 1.28 -6.44 -7.03
N ALA A 36 0.30 -6.98 -6.29
CA ALA A 36 -1.05 -6.42 -6.26
C ALA A 36 -1.08 -4.98 -5.72
N MET A 37 -0.26 -4.67 -4.70
CA MET A 37 -0.15 -3.31 -4.18
C MET A 37 0.54 -2.37 -5.17
N THR A 38 1.56 -2.84 -5.89
CA THR A 38 2.24 -2.10 -6.96
C THR A 38 1.27 -1.75 -8.09
N GLU A 39 0.48 -2.72 -8.55
CA GLU A 39 -0.55 -2.52 -9.57
C GLU A 39 -1.57 -1.47 -9.12
N SER A 40 -2.08 -1.60 -7.89
CA SER A 40 -3.04 -0.67 -7.29
C SER A 40 -2.49 0.77 -7.23
N PHE A 41 -1.26 0.95 -6.73
CA PHE A 41 -0.62 2.28 -6.65
C PHE A 41 -0.30 2.89 -8.02
N THR A 42 0.06 2.06 -8.98
CA THR A 42 0.31 2.51 -10.36
C THR A 42 -1.00 2.99 -10.99
N ALA A 43 -2.07 2.20 -10.88
CA ALA A 43 -3.38 2.52 -11.42
C ALA A 43 -3.99 3.77 -10.75
N LEU A 44 -3.89 3.90 -9.42
CA LEU A 44 -4.27 5.11 -8.69
C LEU A 44 -3.60 6.36 -9.28
N SER A 45 -2.29 6.29 -9.51
CA SER A 45 -1.53 7.41 -10.05
C SER A 45 -1.96 7.75 -11.47
N ASP A 46 -2.13 6.73 -12.33
CA ASP A 46 -2.57 6.89 -13.72
C ASP A 46 -3.99 7.48 -13.82
N GLU A 47 -4.92 7.00 -12.99
CA GLU A 47 -6.31 7.47 -12.96
C GLU A 47 -6.42 8.93 -12.47
N ILE A 48 -5.64 9.32 -11.46
CA ILE A 48 -5.58 10.71 -11.01
C ILE A 48 -4.95 11.62 -12.09
N ASP A 49 -3.87 11.17 -12.74
CA ASP A 49 -3.22 11.94 -13.81
C ASP A 49 -4.18 12.16 -14.99
N ALA A 50 -5.01 11.16 -15.31
CA ALA A 50 -6.03 11.22 -16.35
C ALA A 50 -7.30 11.98 -15.96
N ALA A 51 -7.55 12.22 -14.67
CA ALA A 51 -8.75 12.89 -14.20
C ALA A 51 -8.76 14.37 -14.61
N GLU A 52 -9.83 14.78 -15.31
CA GLU A 52 -10.00 16.15 -15.81
C GLU A 52 -10.75 17.09 -14.83
N SER A 53 -11.30 16.55 -13.74
CA SER A 53 -12.10 17.31 -12.76
C SER A 53 -11.82 16.90 -11.30
N ALA A 54 -12.13 17.80 -10.37
CA ALA A 54 -12.07 17.54 -8.94
C ALA A 54 -12.96 16.34 -8.53
N ASP A 55 -14.20 16.28 -9.03
CA ASP A 55 -15.10 15.15 -8.78
C ASP A 55 -14.51 13.80 -9.24
N ALA A 56 -13.83 13.79 -10.39
CA ALA A 56 -13.19 12.56 -10.90
C ALA A 56 -12.02 12.14 -10.00
N VAL A 57 -11.19 13.10 -9.58
CA VAL A 57 -10.11 12.85 -8.61
C VAL A 57 -10.66 12.30 -7.29
N ALA A 58 -11.68 12.95 -6.73
CA ALA A 58 -12.30 12.52 -5.48
C ALA A 58 -12.91 11.12 -5.59
N GLY A 59 -13.54 10.81 -6.74
CA GLY A 59 -14.06 9.47 -7.05
C GLY A 59 -12.97 8.40 -7.06
N VAL A 60 -11.83 8.68 -7.70
CA VAL A 60 -10.67 7.76 -7.73
C VAL A 60 -10.14 7.54 -6.32
N LEU A 61 -9.84 8.61 -5.57
CA LEU A 61 -9.31 8.51 -4.20
C LEU A 61 -10.23 7.69 -3.27
N ASN A 62 -11.54 7.91 -3.34
CA ASN A 62 -12.51 7.15 -2.54
C ASN A 62 -12.57 5.66 -2.93
N SER A 63 -12.40 5.33 -4.21
CA SER A 63 -12.33 3.92 -4.66
C SER A 63 -11.12 3.22 -4.02
N TYR A 64 -9.94 3.83 -4.12
CA TYR A 64 -8.71 3.25 -3.59
C TYR A 64 -8.65 3.26 -2.05
N ALA A 65 -9.36 4.18 -1.39
CA ALA A 65 -9.54 4.15 0.06
C ALA A 65 -10.25 2.88 0.56
N THR A 66 -10.98 2.17 -0.31
CA THR A 66 -11.62 0.88 0.00
C THR A 66 -10.76 -0.31 -0.44
N GLU A 67 -9.99 -0.17 -1.52
CA GLU A 67 -9.16 -1.23 -2.08
C GLU A 67 -7.91 -1.52 -1.24
N VAL A 68 -7.18 -0.49 -0.82
CA VAL A 68 -5.93 -0.66 -0.07
C VAL A 68 -6.11 -1.44 1.24
N PRO A 69 -7.17 -1.18 2.04
CA PRO A 69 -7.47 -2.01 3.21
C PRO A 69 -7.58 -3.52 2.89
N ALA A 70 -8.21 -3.89 1.77
CA ALA A 70 -8.34 -5.30 1.40
C ALA A 70 -6.99 -5.94 1.06
N ILE A 71 -6.07 -5.19 0.46
CA ILE A 71 -4.70 -5.64 0.19
C ILE A 71 -3.92 -5.77 1.51
N ASN A 72 -4.06 -4.81 2.42
CA ASN A 72 -3.42 -4.87 3.75
C ASN A 72 -3.90 -6.07 4.56
N SER A 73 -5.21 -6.38 4.55
CA SER A 73 -5.74 -7.58 5.22
C SER A 73 -5.12 -8.88 4.67
N ARG A 74 -4.81 -8.94 3.36
CA ARG A 74 -4.08 -10.09 2.79
C ARG A 74 -2.68 -10.20 3.38
N PHE A 75 -1.98 -9.08 3.54
CA PHE A 75 -0.65 -9.07 4.16
C PHE A 75 -0.70 -9.54 5.62
N VAL A 76 -1.67 -9.06 6.41
CA VAL A 76 -1.89 -9.51 7.79
C VAL A 76 -2.19 -11.02 7.83
N GLY A 77 -3.08 -11.50 6.96
CA GLY A 77 -3.37 -12.93 6.85
C GLY A 77 -2.14 -13.78 6.49
N LEU A 78 -1.19 -13.25 5.71
CA LEU A 78 0.09 -13.91 5.45
C LEU A 78 0.99 -13.95 6.69
N GLN A 79 1.01 -12.89 7.51
CA GLN A 79 1.76 -12.90 8.78
C GLN A 79 1.20 -13.93 9.75
N GLU A 80 -0.13 -14.05 9.86
CA GLU A 80 -0.77 -15.07 10.70
C GLU A 80 -0.54 -16.49 10.18
N LYS A 81 -0.58 -16.66 8.85
CA LYS A 81 -0.35 -17.96 8.20
C LYS A 81 1.11 -18.40 8.27
N TYR A 82 2.04 -17.44 8.24
CA TYR A 82 3.48 -17.66 8.23
C TYR A 82 4.18 -16.87 9.35
N PRO A 83 3.90 -17.18 10.63
CA PRO A 83 4.37 -16.38 11.76
C PRO A 83 5.89 -16.49 11.98
N ASP A 84 6.51 -17.56 11.46
CA ASP A 84 7.95 -17.83 11.58
C ASP A 84 8.73 -17.46 10.29
N THR A 85 8.10 -16.79 9.32
CA THR A 85 8.78 -16.38 8.08
C THR A 85 9.82 -15.31 8.36
N ASP A 86 11.07 -15.60 7.99
CA ASP A 86 12.15 -14.62 7.98
C ASP A 86 12.11 -13.80 6.68
N LEU A 87 11.45 -12.64 6.73
CA LEU A 87 11.34 -11.75 5.56
C LEU A 87 12.70 -11.21 5.08
N GLU A 88 13.75 -11.25 5.91
CA GLU A 88 15.09 -10.86 5.46
C GLU A 88 15.69 -11.90 4.52
N ALA A 89 15.35 -13.18 4.68
CA ALA A 89 15.79 -14.23 3.78
C ALA A 89 15.28 -14.01 2.34
N PHE A 90 14.13 -13.36 2.18
CA PHE A 90 13.59 -13.02 0.85
C PHE A 90 14.39 -11.93 0.14
N GLN A 91 15.22 -11.15 0.85
CA GLN A 91 16.09 -10.15 0.23
C GLN A 91 17.22 -10.77 -0.60
N GLU A 92 17.47 -12.09 -0.45
CA GLU A 92 18.38 -12.83 -1.33
C GLU A 92 17.72 -13.18 -2.68
N SER A 93 16.38 -13.10 -2.77
CA SER A 93 15.62 -13.38 -3.98
C SER A 93 15.54 -12.14 -4.88
N GLU A 94 16.12 -12.24 -6.06
CA GLU A 94 16.10 -11.16 -7.05
C GLU A 94 14.66 -10.78 -7.46
N SER A 95 13.74 -11.74 -7.57
CA SER A 95 12.34 -11.44 -7.92
C SER A 95 11.64 -10.69 -6.80
N PHE A 96 11.88 -11.08 -5.55
CA PHE A 96 11.29 -10.41 -4.39
C PHE A 96 11.83 -8.98 -4.24
N VAL A 97 13.15 -8.79 -4.36
CA VAL A 97 13.78 -7.46 -4.32
C VAL A 97 13.29 -6.56 -5.45
N ASN A 98 13.10 -7.11 -6.65
CA ASN A 98 12.54 -6.36 -7.77
C ASN A 98 11.10 -5.94 -7.49
N ALA A 99 10.25 -6.84 -6.96
CA ALA A 99 8.87 -6.51 -6.61
C ALA A 99 8.79 -5.40 -5.55
N ILE A 100 9.65 -5.45 -4.52
CA ILE A 100 9.76 -4.37 -3.52
C ILE A 100 10.20 -3.06 -4.17
N SER A 101 11.20 -3.09 -5.05
CA SER A 101 11.68 -1.88 -5.74
C SER A 101 10.60 -1.27 -6.63
N GLU A 102 9.79 -2.08 -7.30
CA GLU A 102 8.65 -1.61 -8.10
C GLU A 102 7.57 -0.99 -7.21
N LEU A 103 7.27 -1.61 -6.07
CA LEU A 103 6.35 -1.05 -5.08
C LEU A 103 6.84 0.30 -4.54
N GLU A 104 8.12 0.42 -4.20
CA GLU A 104 8.72 1.68 -3.74
C GLU A 104 8.59 2.78 -4.80
N ASN A 105 8.85 2.46 -6.07
CA ASN A 105 8.68 3.39 -7.18
C ASN A 105 7.21 3.80 -7.37
N ALA A 106 6.28 2.84 -7.31
CA ALA A 106 4.84 3.11 -7.40
C ALA A 106 4.37 3.99 -6.24
N ASN A 107 4.81 3.72 -5.01
CA ASN A 107 4.49 4.52 -3.84
C ASN A 107 5.05 5.96 -3.95
N MET A 108 6.30 6.11 -4.41
CA MET A 108 6.87 7.44 -4.67
C MET A 108 6.09 8.21 -5.74
N ARG A 109 5.57 7.51 -6.75
CA ARG A 109 4.68 8.11 -7.75
C ARG A 109 3.37 8.58 -7.13
N VAL A 110 2.71 7.77 -6.30
CA VAL A 110 1.50 8.18 -5.57
C VAL A 110 1.75 9.44 -4.75
N ILE A 111 2.87 9.52 -4.04
CA ILE A 111 3.24 10.73 -3.27
C ILE A 111 3.35 11.95 -4.20
N GLN A 112 4.02 11.81 -5.34
CA GLN A 112 4.15 12.91 -6.32
C GLN A 112 2.79 13.32 -6.89
N THR A 113 1.93 12.35 -7.20
CA THR A 113 0.57 12.57 -7.68
C THR A 113 -0.28 13.33 -6.66
N ILE A 114 -0.23 12.94 -5.38
CA ILE A 114 -0.94 13.65 -4.29
C ILE A 114 -0.41 15.09 -4.13
N VAL A 115 0.91 15.30 -4.20
CA VAL A 115 1.47 16.66 -4.19
C VAL A 115 1.03 17.47 -5.41
N GLY A 116 0.91 16.83 -6.58
CA GLY A 116 0.37 17.44 -7.79
C GLY A 116 -1.12 17.79 -7.66
N LEU A 117 -1.90 16.99 -6.93
CA LEU A 117 -3.29 17.28 -6.62
C LEU A 117 -3.45 18.55 -5.79
N GLU A 118 -2.61 18.76 -4.77
CA GLU A 118 -2.63 20.01 -3.99
C GLU A 118 -2.42 21.24 -4.88
N GLN A 119 -1.60 21.13 -5.93
CA GLN A 119 -1.38 22.24 -6.87
C GLN A 119 -2.56 22.48 -7.82
N ARG A 120 -3.28 21.42 -8.21
CA ARG A 120 -4.39 21.47 -9.19
C ARG A 120 -5.74 21.77 -8.55
N PHE A 121 -5.99 21.18 -7.39
CA PHE A 121 -7.29 21.12 -6.72
C PHE A 121 -7.17 21.33 -5.20
N GLY A 122 -6.08 21.93 -4.73
CA GLY A 122 -5.82 22.08 -3.29
C GLY A 122 -6.85 22.88 -2.50
N ASP A 123 -7.70 23.68 -3.16
CA ASP A 123 -8.80 24.41 -2.52
C ASP A 123 -10.17 23.70 -2.64
N ASP A 124 -10.23 22.55 -3.32
CA ASP A 124 -11.47 21.80 -3.51
C ASP A 124 -11.74 20.89 -2.30
N GLU A 125 -12.81 21.19 -1.56
CA GLU A 125 -13.17 20.47 -0.34
C GLU A 125 -13.40 18.96 -0.59
N SER A 126 -13.96 18.58 -1.75
CA SER A 126 -14.24 17.18 -2.07
C SER A 126 -12.96 16.38 -2.29
N VAL A 127 -11.96 17.00 -2.93
CA VAL A 127 -10.65 16.38 -3.14
C VAL A 127 -9.89 16.30 -1.83
N GLN A 128 -9.95 17.31 -0.97
CA GLN A 128 -9.34 17.27 0.36
C GLN A 128 -9.93 16.17 1.23
N GLU A 129 -11.26 16.04 1.28
CA GLU A 129 -11.95 15.00 2.05
C GLU A 129 -11.59 13.61 1.54
N ALA A 130 -11.62 13.39 0.23
CA ALA A 130 -11.26 12.11 -0.37
C ALA A 130 -9.78 11.75 -0.18
N ALA A 131 -8.87 12.73 -0.31
CA ALA A 131 -7.44 12.53 -0.06
C ALA A 131 -7.18 12.18 1.41
N TRP A 132 -7.88 12.84 2.33
CA TRP A 132 -7.80 12.51 3.75
C TRP A 132 -8.34 11.10 4.04
N GLY A 133 -9.49 10.72 3.47
CA GLY A 133 -10.04 9.37 3.57
C GLY A 133 -9.09 8.29 3.05
N TYR A 134 -8.47 8.54 1.89
CA TYR A 134 -7.42 7.67 1.36
C TYR A 134 -6.24 7.55 2.32
N ILE A 135 -5.69 8.66 2.82
CA ILE A 135 -4.56 8.64 3.78
C ILE A 135 -4.93 7.87 5.05
N GLN A 136 -6.15 8.04 5.57
CA GLN A 136 -6.62 7.28 6.73
C GLN A 136 -6.65 5.79 6.43
N SER A 137 -7.13 5.37 5.27
CA SER A 137 -7.18 3.95 4.88
C SER A 137 -5.80 3.27 4.86
N LEU A 138 -4.73 4.02 4.59
CA LEU A 138 -3.35 3.51 4.66
C LEU A 138 -2.88 3.23 6.08
N SER A 139 -3.49 3.90 7.07
CA SER A 139 -3.16 3.78 8.49
C SER A 139 -4.10 2.86 9.27
N MET A 140 -5.19 2.40 8.65
CA MET A 140 -6.16 1.52 9.29
C MET A 140 -5.56 0.12 9.44
N THR A 141 -5.65 -0.39 10.67
CA THR A 141 -5.33 -1.78 10.99
C THR A 141 -6.60 -2.64 10.89
N GLU A 142 -6.47 -3.97 10.97
CA GLU A 142 -7.61 -4.89 10.88
C GLU A 142 -8.68 -4.63 11.96
N GLU A 143 -8.29 -4.07 13.12
CA GLU A 143 -9.20 -3.64 14.19
C GLU A 143 -10.06 -2.41 13.83
N ASP A 144 -9.63 -1.62 12.84
CA ASP A 144 -10.32 -0.39 12.41
C ASP A 144 -11.30 -0.65 11.26
N LEU A 145 -11.26 -1.83 10.63
CA LEU A 145 -12.19 -2.20 9.57
C LEU A 145 -13.57 -2.51 10.18
N PRO A 146 -14.67 -2.04 9.58
CA PRO A 146 -16.00 -2.43 10.05
C PRO A 146 -16.12 -3.95 9.93
N GLY A 147 -16.07 -4.62 11.08
CA GLY A 147 -16.11 -6.07 11.15
C GLY A 147 -17.37 -6.60 10.47
N ASP A 148 -17.17 -7.46 9.46
CA ASP A 148 -18.26 -8.27 8.92
C ASP A 148 -18.82 -9.12 10.06
N SER A 149 -19.97 -8.68 10.54
CA SER A 149 -20.78 -9.30 11.61
C SER A 149 -21.80 -10.27 11.01
#